data_AF-A0A496QMY8-F1
#
_entry.id   AF-A0A496QMY8-F1
#
_cell.length_a   1.000
_cell.length_b   1.000
_cell.length_c   1.000
_cell.angle_alpha   90.00
_cell.angle_beta   90.00
_cell.angle_gamma   90.00
#
_symmetry.space_group_name_H-M   'P 1'
#
loop_
_entity.id
_entity.type
_entity.pdbx_description
1 polymer ?
#
loop_
_entity_poly.entity_id
_entity_poly.type
_entity_poly.pdbx_seq_one_letter_code
_entity_poly.pdbx_strand_id
1 'polypeptide(L)'
;MNTSKYNIISKSRDSRNFFIVNLLAGNADILSSSEVEELETGEIKDPDKWVERGYLIEKEDEERLFRQKYLDFLDEREESEVQIFFVPTYSCNFSCSYCYQAEYDQKKGDREVDTPIEEVIGAFYDYIDKTFSGRSKYITIFGGEPLLAGKRYHNIVDLAGKRRCQEKNKYCRCYKRL
;
A
#
# COMPACT_ATOMS: atom_id res chain seq x y z
N MET A 1 -18.09 -16.97 -26.91
CA MET A 1 -17.69 -15.72 -26.23
C MET A 1 -18.83 -15.22 -25.37
N ASN A 2 -18.58 -14.88 -24.11
CA ASN A 2 -19.58 -14.33 -23.20
C ASN A 2 -19.07 -13.02 -22.61
N THR A 3 -19.98 -12.21 -22.09
CA THR A 3 -19.58 -11.06 -21.27
C THR A 3 -18.85 -11.56 -20.03
N SER A 4 -17.71 -10.92 -19.75
CA SER A 4 -16.88 -11.32 -18.60
C SER A 4 -17.67 -11.17 -17.31
N LYS A 5 -17.52 -12.16 -16.42
CA LYS A 5 -18.17 -12.15 -15.10
C LYS A 5 -17.60 -11.09 -14.16
N TYR A 6 -16.43 -10.55 -14.52
CA TYR A 6 -15.72 -9.54 -13.75
C TYR A 6 -16.03 -8.10 -14.21
N ASN A 7 -16.96 -7.95 -15.16
CA ASN A 7 -17.48 -6.65 -15.57
C ASN A 7 -18.40 -6.08 -14.49
N ILE A 8 -18.13 -4.84 -14.08
CA ILE A 8 -19.01 -4.04 -13.23
C ILE A 8 -19.41 -2.80 -14.03
N ILE A 9 -20.70 -2.69 -14.34
CA ILE A 9 -21.28 -1.54 -15.03
C ILE A 9 -22.06 -0.70 -14.02
N SER A 10 -21.89 0.62 -14.05
CA SER A 10 -22.68 1.52 -13.23
C SER A 10 -22.90 2.87 -13.91
N LYS A 11 -24.02 3.51 -13.57
CA LYS A 11 -24.41 4.79 -14.15
C LYS A 11 -23.60 5.93 -13.52
N SER A 12 -23.08 6.82 -14.35
CA SER A 12 -22.45 8.05 -13.89
C SER A 12 -23.48 8.97 -13.25
N ARG A 13 -23.15 9.61 -12.12
CA ARG A 13 -24.08 10.51 -11.41
C ARG A 13 -24.44 11.76 -12.20
N ASP A 14 -23.46 12.31 -12.92
CA ASP A 14 -23.56 13.64 -13.54
C ASP A 14 -23.73 13.59 -15.07
N SER A 15 -23.91 12.38 -15.64
CA SER A 15 -24.08 12.22 -17.09
C SER A 15 -25.08 11.13 -17.43
N ARG A 16 -25.49 11.10 -18.70
CA ARG A 16 -26.29 9.98 -19.26
C ARG A 16 -25.42 8.75 -19.57
N ASN A 17 -24.12 8.83 -19.33
CA ASN A 17 -23.17 7.77 -19.62
C ASN A 17 -23.05 6.81 -18.43
N PHE A 18 -22.51 5.64 -18.73
CA PHE A 18 -22.17 4.60 -17.79
C PHE A 18 -20.65 4.45 -17.76
N PHE A 19 -20.14 3.81 -16.72
CA PHE A 19 -18.78 3.31 -16.71
C PHE A 19 -18.81 1.80 -16.56
N ILE A 20 -17.85 1.15 -17.20
CA ILE A 20 -17.58 -0.28 -17.04
C ILE A 20 -16.17 -0.43 -16.51
N VAL A 21 -15.98 -1.34 -15.56
CA VAL A 21 -14.66 -1.78 -15.10
C VAL A 21 -14.63 -3.30 -15.17
N ASN A 22 -13.59 -3.87 -15.77
CA ASN A 22 -13.31 -5.29 -15.65
C ASN A 22 -12.24 -5.49 -14.58
N LEU A 23 -12.61 -6.09 -13.44
CA LEU A 23 -11.68 -6.26 -12.31
C LEU A 23 -10.56 -7.27 -12.57
N LEU A 24 -10.72 -8.16 -13.55
CA LEU A 24 -9.72 -9.18 -13.87
C LEU A 24 -8.70 -8.68 -14.90
N ALA A 25 -9.19 -8.04 -15.97
CA ALA A 25 -8.36 -7.46 -17.01
C ALA A 25 -7.74 -6.10 -16.60
N GLY A 26 -8.38 -5.39 -15.66
CA GLY A 26 -7.97 -4.06 -15.21
C GLY A 26 -8.40 -2.92 -16.13
N ASN A 27 -9.23 -3.20 -17.14
CA ASN A 27 -9.70 -2.23 -18.13
C ASN A 27 -10.91 -1.44 -17.60
N ALA A 28 -11.00 -0.16 -17.98
CA ALA A 28 -12.12 0.70 -17.64
C ALA A 28 -12.47 1.64 -18.80
N ASP A 29 -13.76 1.81 -19.06
CA ASP A 29 -14.29 2.62 -20.17
C ASP A 29 -15.57 3.35 -19.78
N ILE A 30 -15.90 4.41 -20.53
CA ILE A 30 -17.19 5.09 -20.48
C ILE A 30 -18.07 4.54 -21.59
N LEU A 31 -19.28 4.13 -21.25
CA LEU A 31 -20.26 3.56 -22.16
C LEU A 31 -21.46 4.49 -22.34
N SER A 32 -21.99 4.50 -23.56
CA SER A 32 -23.32 5.03 -23.85
C SER A 32 -24.43 4.05 -23.40
N SER A 33 -25.68 4.52 -23.33
CA SER A 33 -26.81 3.64 -22.95
C SER A 33 -27.01 2.47 -23.92
N SER A 34 -26.76 2.66 -25.23
CA SER A 34 -26.87 1.61 -26.23
C SER A 34 -25.77 0.56 -26.12
N GLU A 35 -24.57 0.93 -25.69
CA GLU A 35 -23.46 -0.01 -25.48
C GLU A 35 -23.68 -0.86 -24.22
N VAL A 36 -24.31 -0.30 -23.19
CA VAL A 36 -24.72 -1.08 -22.01
C VAL A 36 -25.78 -2.11 -22.40
N GLU A 37 -26.81 -1.68 -23.14
CA GLU A 37 -27.86 -2.58 -23.63
C GLU A 37 -27.28 -3.70 -24.49
N GLU A 38 -26.30 -3.40 -25.36
CA GLU A 38 -25.59 -4.39 -26.17
C GLU A 38 -24.89 -5.46 -25.31
N LEU A 39 -24.22 -5.05 -24.23
CA LEU A 39 -23.52 -5.97 -23.31
C LEU A 39 -24.48 -6.76 -22.41
N GLU A 40 -25.57 -6.14 -21.93
CA GLU A 40 -26.53 -6.79 -21.02
C GLU A 40 -27.42 -7.81 -21.73
N THR A 41 -27.83 -7.51 -22.97
CA THR A 41 -28.67 -8.41 -23.78
C THR A 41 -27.86 -9.52 -24.46
N GLY A 42 -26.56 -9.29 -24.70
CA GLY A 42 -25.70 -10.19 -25.45
C GLY A 42 -25.89 -10.09 -26.97
N GLU A 43 -26.70 -9.14 -27.46
CA GLU A 43 -26.86 -8.83 -28.90
C GLU A 43 -25.67 -7.99 -29.42
N ILE A 44 -24.46 -8.56 -29.30
CA ILE A 44 -23.20 -7.89 -29.63
C ILE A 44 -23.10 -7.69 -31.14
N LYS A 45 -22.96 -6.44 -31.60
CA LYS A 45 -22.86 -6.09 -33.02
C LYS A 45 -21.43 -6.25 -33.54
N ASP A 46 -20.45 -5.90 -32.70
CA ASP A 46 -19.02 -5.98 -33.00
C ASP A 46 -18.30 -6.71 -31.85
N PRO A 47 -18.23 -8.06 -31.90
CA PRO A 47 -17.58 -8.84 -30.85
C PRO A 47 -16.09 -8.50 -30.70
N ASP A 48 -15.40 -8.24 -31.80
CA ASP A 48 -13.95 -7.99 -31.81
C ASP A 48 -13.61 -6.73 -31.00
N LYS A 49 -14.42 -5.67 -31.13
CA LYS A 49 -14.30 -4.46 -30.29
C LYS A 49 -14.32 -4.79 -28.79
N TRP A 50 -15.23 -5.64 -28.34
CA TRP A 50 -15.40 -5.95 -26.91
C TRP A 50 -14.37 -6.95 -26.38
N VAL A 51 -13.87 -7.83 -27.26
CA VAL A 51 -12.74 -8.72 -26.95
C VAL A 51 -11.45 -7.93 -26.79
N GLU A 52 -11.16 -7.02 -27.73
CA GLU A 52 -9.96 -6.16 -27.66
C GLU A 52 -9.96 -5.30 -26.40
N ARG A 53 -11.12 -4.79 -26.00
CA ARG A 53 -11.30 -4.03 -24.75
C ARG A 53 -11.33 -4.90 -23.49
N GLY A 54 -11.36 -6.22 -23.62
CA GLY A 54 -11.35 -7.16 -22.48
C GLY A 54 -12.66 -7.26 -21.71
N TYR A 55 -13.80 -6.93 -22.32
CA TYR A 55 -15.14 -7.06 -21.73
C TYR A 55 -15.90 -8.30 -22.21
N LEU A 56 -15.47 -8.86 -23.34
CA LEU A 56 -15.97 -10.12 -23.89
C LEU A 56 -14.82 -11.14 -23.93
N ILE A 57 -15.06 -12.35 -23.44
CA ILE A 57 -14.01 -13.38 -23.32
C ILE A 57 -14.62 -14.78 -23.38
N GLU A 58 -13.84 -15.78 -23.80
CA GLU A 58 -14.22 -17.18 -23.63
C GLU A 58 -14.06 -17.63 -22.19
N LYS A 59 -14.93 -18.52 -21.74
CA LYS A 59 -14.96 -18.96 -20.33
C LYS A 59 -13.63 -19.62 -19.92
N GLU A 60 -13.08 -20.46 -20.79
CA GLU A 60 -11.83 -21.17 -20.54
C GLU A 60 -10.64 -20.21 -20.45
N ASP A 61 -10.64 -19.15 -21.28
CA ASP A 61 -9.61 -18.11 -21.24
C ASP A 61 -9.74 -17.22 -20.01
N GLU A 62 -10.96 -16.90 -19.58
CA GLU A 62 -11.22 -16.16 -18.34
C GLU A 62 -10.72 -16.93 -17.11
N GLU A 63 -10.98 -18.24 -17.04
CA GLU A 63 -10.50 -19.12 -15.96
C GLU A 63 -8.96 -19.25 -15.96
N ARG A 64 -8.34 -19.24 -17.14
CA ARG A 64 -6.88 -19.22 -17.27
C ARG A 64 -6.29 -17.88 -16.82
N LEU A 65 -6.87 -16.76 -17.26
CA LEU A 65 -6.45 -15.42 -16.88
C LEU A 65 -6.58 -15.22 -15.36
N PHE A 66 -7.68 -15.67 -14.75
CA PHE A 66 -7.86 -15.63 -13.31
C PHE A 66 -6.75 -16.36 -12.55
N ARG A 67 -6.43 -17.58 -12.95
CA ARG A 67 -5.34 -18.36 -12.32
C ARG A 67 -4.00 -17.67 -12.47
N GLN A 68 -3.71 -17.13 -13.65
CA GLN A 68 -2.48 -16.37 -13.87
C GLN A 68 -2.40 -15.15 -12.95
N LYS A 69 -3.43 -14.30 -12.95
CA LYS A 69 -3.48 -13.10 -12.09
C LYS A 69 -3.38 -13.44 -10.60
N TYR A 70 -3.91 -14.58 -10.19
CA TYR A 70 -3.79 -15.07 -8.82
C TYR A 70 -2.35 -15.44 -8.47
N LEU A 71 -1.62 -16.11 -9.36
CA LEU A 71 -0.20 -16.43 -9.18
C LEU A 71 0.65 -15.15 -9.16
N ASP A 72 0.42 -14.25 -10.12
CA ASP A 72 1.10 -12.95 -10.18
C ASP A 72 0.92 -12.18 -8.85
N PHE A 73 -0.29 -12.17 -8.29
CA PHE A 73 -0.59 -11.54 -7.00
C PHE A 73 0.18 -12.19 -5.83
N LEU A 74 0.34 -13.52 -5.82
CA LEU A 74 1.10 -14.20 -4.78
C LEU A 74 2.58 -13.83 -4.85
N ASP A 75 3.15 -13.82 -6.05
CA ASP A 75 4.54 -13.45 -6.30
C ASP A 75 4.79 -11.99 -5.90
N GLU A 76 3.94 -11.06 -6.36
CA GLU A 76 4.00 -9.63 -6.00
C GLU A 76 3.93 -9.43 -4.48
N ARG A 77 3.06 -10.16 -3.78
CA ARG A 77 2.94 -10.07 -2.33
C ARG A 77 4.22 -10.55 -1.62
N GLU A 78 4.86 -11.61 -2.11
CA GLU A 78 6.11 -12.12 -1.55
C GLU A 78 7.27 -11.16 -1.78
N GLU A 79 7.38 -10.61 -2.99
CA GLU A 79 8.42 -9.65 -3.37
C GLU A 79 8.20 -8.23 -2.84
N SER A 80 6.96 -7.90 -2.43
CA SER A 80 6.60 -6.57 -1.96
C SER A 80 7.49 -6.08 -0.81
N GLU A 81 7.84 -4.81 -0.87
CA GLU A 81 8.68 -4.16 0.12
C GLU A 81 7.95 -4.06 1.47
N VAL A 82 8.60 -4.54 2.53
CA VAL A 82 8.04 -4.53 3.89
C VAL A 82 8.18 -3.13 4.48
N GLN A 83 7.06 -2.49 4.77
CA GLN A 83 7.01 -1.26 5.55
C GLN A 83 7.01 -1.57 7.05
N ILE A 84 7.98 -1.03 7.78
CA ILE A 84 8.07 -1.17 9.23
C ILE A 84 7.91 0.20 9.88
N PHE A 85 6.94 0.35 10.77
CA PHE A 85 6.79 1.55 11.59
C PHE A 85 7.55 1.38 12.91
N PHE A 86 8.51 2.26 13.17
CA PHE A 86 9.22 2.30 14.45
C PHE A 86 8.76 3.53 15.24
N VAL A 87 8.21 3.31 16.44
CA VAL A 87 7.68 4.36 17.31
C VAL A 87 8.57 4.48 18.55
N PRO A 88 9.63 5.32 18.50
CA PRO A 88 10.57 5.49 19.61
C PRO A 88 10.00 6.36 20.74
N THR A 89 8.97 7.16 20.45
CA THR A 89 8.30 8.03 21.42
C THR A 89 6.86 8.31 21.00
N TYR A 90 5.99 8.52 21.98
CA TYR A 90 4.66 9.09 21.75
C TYR A 90 4.61 10.59 22.03
N SER A 91 5.65 11.17 22.65
CA SER A 91 5.72 12.59 23.01
C SER A 91 5.68 13.48 21.76
N CYS A 92 4.84 14.51 21.80
CA CYS A 92 4.67 15.47 20.72
C CYS A 92 4.54 16.90 21.28
N ASN A 93 5.06 17.89 20.57
CA ASN A 93 4.92 19.32 20.90
C ASN A 93 3.68 19.98 20.27
N PHE A 94 2.85 19.21 19.57
CA PHE A 94 1.57 19.64 18.99
C PHE A 94 0.39 18.87 19.59
N SER A 95 -0.80 19.47 19.58
CA SER A 95 -2.05 18.90 20.12
C SER A 95 -3.14 18.83 19.05
N CYS A 96 -2.87 18.15 17.94
CA CYS A 96 -3.77 18.06 16.79
C CYS A 96 -5.10 17.37 17.18
N SER A 97 -6.23 17.99 16.85
CA SER A 97 -7.58 17.51 17.21
C SER A 97 -7.98 16.18 16.55
N TYR A 98 -7.28 15.78 15.49
CA TYR A 98 -7.49 14.54 14.75
C TYR A 98 -6.46 13.45 15.11
N CYS A 99 -5.54 13.71 16.05
CA CYS A 99 -4.46 12.78 16.37
C CYS A 99 -4.92 11.76 17.42
N TYR A 100 -5.05 10.49 17.01
CA TYR A 100 -5.41 9.40 17.91
C TYR A 100 -4.35 9.14 19.00
N GLN A 101 -3.09 9.52 18.77
CA GLN A 101 -2.01 9.37 19.75
C GLN A 101 -2.10 10.39 20.89
N ALA A 102 -2.96 11.40 20.78
CA ALA A 102 -3.19 12.39 21.84
C ALA A 102 -3.75 11.75 23.12
N GLU A 103 -4.44 10.61 23.01
CA GLU A 103 -4.97 9.84 24.14
C GLU A 103 -3.91 9.00 24.85
N TYR A 104 -2.75 8.80 24.23
CA TYR A 104 -1.65 8.08 24.86
C TYR A 104 -0.98 8.94 25.93
N ASP A 105 -0.40 8.29 26.94
CA ASP A 105 0.31 8.99 28.01
C ASP A 105 1.61 9.63 27.46
N GLN A 106 1.46 10.84 26.93
CA GLN A 106 2.52 11.69 26.36
C GLN A 106 3.66 11.92 27.35
N LYS A 107 3.40 11.78 28.66
CA LYS A 107 4.36 11.94 29.76
C LYS A 107 5.08 10.64 30.14
N LYS A 108 4.72 9.49 29.58
CA LYS A 108 5.49 8.23 29.76
C LYS A 108 6.64 8.09 28.77
N GLY A 109 6.60 8.77 27.62
CA GLY A 109 7.70 8.75 26.64
C GLY A 109 9.02 9.35 27.19
N ASP A 110 8.89 10.31 28.11
CA ASP A 110 10.01 10.96 28.81
C ASP A 110 10.36 10.32 30.18
N ARG A 111 9.53 9.40 30.70
CA ARG A 111 9.93 8.64 31.89
C ARG A 111 11.09 7.74 31.47
N GLU A 112 12.13 7.72 32.30
CA GLU A 112 13.21 6.75 32.22
C GLU A 112 12.61 5.36 32.10
N VAL A 113 12.54 4.84 30.88
CA VAL A 113 12.56 3.41 30.67
C VAL A 113 13.95 3.02 31.18
N ASP A 114 14.03 2.12 32.15
CA ASP A 114 15.32 1.69 32.72
C ASP A 114 16.30 1.20 31.63
N THR A 115 15.76 0.81 30.47
CA THR A 115 16.50 0.45 29.27
C THR A 115 16.91 1.69 28.46
N PRO A 116 18.22 1.90 28.23
CA PRO A 116 18.71 2.93 27.32
C PRO A 116 18.07 2.82 25.93
N ILE A 117 17.71 3.95 25.33
CA ILE A 117 17.05 3.99 24.02
C ILE A 117 17.94 3.38 22.93
N GLU A 118 19.25 3.47 23.09
CA GLU A 118 20.26 2.86 22.23
C GLU A 118 20.15 1.34 22.19
N GLU A 119 19.87 0.70 23.33
CA GLU A 119 19.69 -0.76 23.42
C GLU A 119 18.39 -1.19 22.75
N VAL A 120 17.31 -0.43 22.96
CA VAL A 120 16.01 -0.68 22.29
C VAL A 120 16.15 -0.57 20.78
N ILE A 121 16.83 0.46 20.29
CA ILE A 121 17.09 0.64 18.85
C ILE A 121 17.96 -0.50 18.32
N GLY A 122 19.02 -0.88 19.04
CA GLY A 122 19.87 -2.02 18.66
C GLY A 122 19.07 -3.31 18.53
N ALA A 123 18.32 -3.67 19.57
CA ALA A 123 17.48 -4.87 19.57
C ALA A 123 16.41 -4.84 18.47
N PHE A 124 15.84 -3.66 18.18
CA PHE A 124 14.90 -3.48 17.08
C PHE A 124 15.55 -3.82 15.73
N TYR A 125 16.72 -3.24 15.42
CA TYR A 125 17.41 -3.54 14.16
C TYR A 125 17.81 -5.01 14.05
N ASP A 126 18.34 -5.59 15.13
CA ASP A 126 18.73 -7.01 15.14
C ASP A 126 17.52 -7.93 14.90
N TYR A 127 16.35 -7.59 15.46
CA TYR A 127 15.09 -8.28 15.19
C TYR A 127 14.66 -8.14 13.73
N ILE A 128 14.74 -6.93 13.15
CA ILE A 128 14.37 -6.67 11.76
C ILE A 128 15.28 -7.41 10.78
N ASP A 129 16.58 -7.48 11.06
CA ASP A 129 17.56 -8.16 10.22
C ASP A 129 17.38 -9.67 10.23
N LYS A 130 17.05 -10.23 11.40
CA LYS A 130 16.73 -11.66 11.52
C LYS A 130 15.39 -12.03 10.88
N THR A 131 14.34 -11.26 11.18
CA THR A 131 12.95 -11.61 10.82
C THR A 131 12.64 -11.34 9.36
N PHE A 132 13.20 -10.27 8.80
CA PHE A 132 12.97 -9.84 7.42
C PHE A 132 14.23 -10.01 6.56
N SER A 133 15.10 -10.95 6.92
CA SER A 133 16.26 -11.31 6.12
C SER A 133 15.83 -11.68 4.69
N GLY A 134 16.55 -11.14 3.70
CA GLY A 134 16.28 -11.38 2.29
C GLY A 134 15.07 -10.64 1.71
N ARG A 135 14.31 -9.88 2.50
CA ARG A 135 13.20 -9.04 2.01
C ARG A 135 13.63 -7.58 1.86
N SER A 136 13.16 -6.94 0.80
CA SER A 136 13.20 -5.49 0.66
C SER A 136 12.39 -4.86 1.78
N LYS A 137 12.95 -3.87 2.49
CA LYS A 137 12.32 -3.30 3.67
C LYS A 137 12.69 -1.83 3.84
N TYR A 138 11.77 -1.05 4.39
CA TYR A 138 12.06 0.31 4.82
C TYR A 138 11.41 0.60 6.18
N ILE A 139 12.12 1.42 6.97
CA ILE A 139 11.68 1.82 8.29
C ILE A 139 11.15 3.26 8.20
N THR A 140 9.90 3.43 8.61
CA THR A 140 9.29 4.74 8.87
C THR A 140 9.40 5.02 10.37
N ILE A 141 10.20 6.03 10.73
CA ILE A 141 10.19 6.55 12.10
C ILE A 141 8.89 7.33 12.27
N PHE A 142 8.06 6.88 13.20
CA PHE A 142 6.72 7.38 13.47
C PHE A 142 6.55 7.62 14.97
N GLY A 143 5.35 7.97 15.44
CA GLY A 143 5.14 8.28 16.85
C GLY A 143 4.55 9.66 17.05
N GLY A 144 4.89 10.30 18.17
CA GLY A 144 4.53 11.70 18.43
C GLY A 144 5.25 12.63 17.46
N GLU A 145 6.21 13.40 17.94
CA GLU A 145 7.12 14.18 17.08
C GLU A 145 8.52 13.55 17.13
N PRO A 146 8.95 12.79 16.10
CA PRO A 146 10.27 12.17 16.07
C PRO A 146 11.43 13.17 16.09
N LEU A 147 11.21 14.42 15.65
CA LEU A 147 12.22 15.47 15.56
C LEU A 147 12.15 16.46 16.74
N LEU A 148 11.61 16.05 17.89
CA LEU A 148 11.62 16.87 19.09
C LEU A 148 13.04 17.32 19.45
N ALA A 149 13.15 18.52 20.02
CA ALA A 149 14.42 19.02 20.50
C ALA A 149 14.89 18.22 21.73
N GLY A 150 16.17 17.85 21.76
CA GLY A 150 16.78 17.18 22.91
C GLY A 150 17.72 16.05 22.48
N LYS A 151 18.74 15.78 23.32
CA LYS A 151 19.78 14.79 23.00
C LYS A 151 19.21 13.40 22.73
N ARG A 152 18.20 12.97 23.50
CA ARG A 152 17.52 11.69 23.33
C ARG A 152 16.90 11.55 21.93
N TYR A 153 16.17 12.56 21.48
CA TYR A 153 15.47 12.57 20.20
C TYR A 153 16.45 12.67 19.01
N HIS A 154 17.51 13.48 19.13
CA HIS A 154 18.60 13.47 18.17
C HIS A 154 19.29 12.11 18.07
N ASN A 155 19.58 11.45 19.20
CA ASN A 155 20.18 10.11 19.21
C ASN A 155 19.29 9.07 18.50
N ILE A 156 17.98 9.12 18.72
CA ILE A 156 17.00 8.25 18.04
C ILE A 156 17.13 8.38 16.51
N VAL A 157 17.07 9.62 16.02
CA VAL A 157 17.13 9.90 14.58
C VAL A 157 18.50 9.55 14.00
N ASP A 158 19.58 9.87 14.72
CA ASP A 158 20.95 9.57 14.30
C ASP A 158 21.24 8.08 14.24
N LEU A 159 20.81 7.30 15.25
CA LEU A 159 21.06 5.86 15.30
C LEU A 159 20.21 5.12 14.26
N ALA A 160 18.95 5.52 14.10
CA ALA A 160 18.10 4.99 13.05
C ALA A 160 18.60 5.38 11.64
N GLY A 161 19.17 6.58 11.50
CA GLY A 161 19.76 7.06 10.25
C GLY A 161 21.10 6.41 9.89
N LYS A 162 21.98 6.17 10.87
CA LYS A 162 23.33 5.62 10.65
C LYS A 162 23.34 4.15 10.26
N ARG A 163 22.48 3.31 10.87
CA ARG A 163 22.38 1.89 10.48
C ARG A 163 21.80 1.70 9.07
N ARG A 164 21.01 2.67 8.60
CA ARG A 164 20.45 2.72 7.23
C ARG A 164 21.50 2.85 6.12
N CYS A 165 22.68 3.41 6.41
CA CYS A 165 23.75 3.63 5.43
C CYS A 165 24.79 2.50 5.38
N GLN A 166 24.75 1.54 6.32
CA GLN A 166 25.73 0.45 6.38
C GLN A 166 25.31 -0.77 5.55
N GLU A 167 24.02 -0.92 5.25
CA GLU A 167 23.53 -1.85 4.22
C GLU A 167 23.81 -1.26 2.82
N LYS A 168 25.09 -1.26 2.42
CA LYS A 168 25.52 -1.00 1.04
C LYS A 168 25.09 -2.16 0.14
N ASN A 169 23.79 -2.31 -0.09
CA ASN A 169 23.19 -2.82 -1.32
C ASN A 169 21.68 -2.98 -1.11
N LYS A 170 20.94 -2.10 -1.80
CA LYS A 170 19.49 -2.07 -1.99
C LYS A 170 18.68 -1.32 -0.91
N TYR A 171 17.92 -0.31 -1.38
CA TYR A 171 16.83 0.41 -0.69
C TYR A 171 17.17 1.60 0.23
N CYS A 172 17.82 2.63 -0.35
CA CYS A 172 17.82 3.99 0.23
C CYS A 172 16.89 4.92 -0.56
N ARG A 173 15.58 4.94 -0.23
CA ARG A 173 14.69 6.07 -0.57
C ARG A 173 14.30 6.84 0.70
N CYS A 174 14.87 8.03 0.84
CA CYS A 174 14.41 9.04 1.78
C CYS A 174 13.23 9.79 1.15
N TYR A 175 11.99 9.43 1.50
CA TYR A 175 10.87 10.33 1.27
C TYR A 175 10.82 11.34 2.41
N LYS A 176 11.49 12.48 2.22
CA LYS A 176 11.21 13.69 2.98
C LYS A 176 9.93 14.28 2.38
N ARG A 177 8.76 13.72 2.71
CA ARG A 177 7.49 14.42 2.48
C ARG A 177 7.41 15.50 3.55
N LEU A 178 7.87 16.70 3.17
CA LEU A 178 7.56 17.95 3.86
C LEU A 178 6.08 18.28 3.65
#